data_AF-A0A2W4K3M8-F1
#
_entry.id   AF-A0A2W4K3M8-F1
#
_cell.length_a   1.000
_cell.length_b   1.000
_cell.length_c   1.000
_cell.angle_alpha   90.00
_cell.angle_beta   90.00
_cell.angle_gamma   90.00
#
_symmetry.space_group_name_H-M   'P 1'
#
loop_
_entity.id
_entity.type
_entity.pdbx_description
1 polymer ?
#
loop_
_entity_poly.entity_id
_entity_poly.type
_entity_poly.pdbx_seq_one_letter_code
_entity_poly.pdbx_strand_id
1 'polypeptide(L)'
;MSRLLATLLLSLFVLVGCATTPLPPAPTIDEIVQWSNEKMPPEQIIERMKAARAVYRLSGSQLADLKNRGVPDEVLDYMQETYIAAERWEQHLQTRDQYFFYGWPGYSYPFGSYWVHPYRRW
;
A
#
# COMPACT_ATOMS: atom_id res chain seq x y z
N MET A 1 -15.55 40.15 28.57
CA MET A 1 -15.67 38.74 28.11
C MET A 1 -15.56 38.54 26.60
N SER A 2 -15.98 39.46 25.71
CA SER A 2 -15.97 39.22 24.25
C SER A 2 -14.58 39.06 23.62
N ARG A 3 -13.55 39.73 24.15
CA ARG A 3 -12.17 39.64 23.63
C ARG A 3 -11.47 38.30 23.95
N LEU A 4 -11.84 37.66 25.06
CA LEU A 4 -11.30 36.34 25.46
C LEU A 4 -11.95 35.18 24.67
N LEU A 5 -13.22 35.34 24.30
CA LEU A 5 -13.92 34.40 23.41
C LEU A 5 -13.38 34.46 21.98
N ALA A 6 -13.05 35.65 21.48
CA ALA A 6 -12.49 35.84 20.14
C ALA A 6 -11.09 35.22 19.98
N THR A 7 -10.23 35.31 21.00
CA THR A 7 -8.89 34.68 20.97
C THR A 7 -8.97 33.15 21.06
N LEU A 8 -9.93 32.62 21.81
CA LEU A 8 -10.15 31.17 21.92
C LEU A 8 -10.67 30.56 20.61
N LEU A 9 -11.60 31.25 19.93
CA LEU A 9 -12.11 30.85 18.61
C LEU A 9 -11.04 30.89 17.51
N LEU A 10 -10.12 31.85 17.55
CA LEU A 10 -9.01 31.95 16.59
C LEU A 10 -7.99 30.80 16.77
N SER A 11 -7.75 30.37 18.01
CA SER A 11 -6.83 29.25 18.30
C SER A 11 -7.35 27.89 17.84
N LEU A 12 -8.69 27.71 17.83
CA LEU A 12 -9.33 26.46 17.42
C LEU A 12 -9.25 26.22 15.91
N PHE A 13 -9.10 27.28 15.11
CA PHE A 13 -9.03 27.19 13.64
C PHE A 13 -7.68 26.66 13.13
N VAL A 14 -6.60 26.81 13.91
CA VAL A 14 -5.25 26.39 13.51
C VAL A 14 -5.09 24.86 13.51
N LEU A 15 -5.97 24.12 14.19
CA LEU A 15 -5.94 22.65 14.24
C LEU A 15 -6.73 21.95 13.12
N VAL A 16 -7.41 22.70 12.25
CA VAL A 16 -8.21 22.12 11.14
C VAL A 16 -7.36 22.10 9.87
N GLY A 17 -6.27 21.34 9.89
CA GLY A 17 -5.35 21.25 8.77
C GLY A 17 -4.68 19.89 8.69
N CYS A 18 -5.41 18.85 8.31
CA CYS A 18 -4.77 17.66 7.75
C CYS A 18 -4.25 18.05 6.36
N ALA A 19 -3.00 18.50 6.28
CA ALA A 19 -2.32 18.62 5.00
C ALA A 19 -2.10 17.21 4.43
N THR A 20 -3.08 16.70 3.70
CA THR A 20 -2.96 15.44 2.93
C THR A 20 -2.11 15.75 1.71
N THR A 21 -0.80 15.54 1.82
CA THR A 21 0.09 15.60 0.64
C THR A 21 -0.23 14.44 -0.29
N PRO A 22 -0.48 14.69 -1.59
CA PRO A 22 -0.70 13.60 -2.55
C PRO A 22 0.55 12.74 -2.64
N LEU A 23 0.37 11.43 -2.80
CA LEU A 23 1.51 10.53 -3.03
C LEU A 23 2.15 10.85 -4.38
N PRO A 24 3.49 10.76 -4.48
CA PRO A 24 4.14 10.82 -5.77
C PRO A 24 3.67 9.65 -6.66
N PRO A 25 3.70 9.82 -7.98
CA PRO A 25 3.35 8.74 -8.90
C PRO A 25 4.29 7.55 -8.70
N ALA A 26 3.75 6.34 -8.83
CA ALA A 26 4.54 5.11 -8.80
C ALA A 26 5.50 5.08 -10.00
N PRO A 27 6.80 4.82 -9.78
CA PRO A 27 7.74 4.63 -10.88
C PRO A 27 7.28 3.50 -11.79
N THR A 28 7.43 3.68 -13.09
CA THR A 28 7.22 2.62 -14.06
C THR A 28 8.41 1.65 -14.06
N ILE A 29 8.19 0.44 -14.59
CA ILE A 29 9.26 -0.55 -14.73
C ILE A 29 10.38 -0.01 -15.63
N ASP A 30 10.05 0.70 -16.69
CA ASP A 30 11.05 1.26 -17.61
C ASP A 30 11.87 2.39 -16.96
N GLU A 31 11.25 3.23 -16.11
CA GLU A 31 11.99 4.22 -15.31
C GLU A 31 12.95 3.55 -14.32
N ILE A 32 12.54 2.47 -13.67
CA ILE A 32 13.41 1.72 -12.75
C ILE A 32 14.60 1.11 -13.49
N VAL A 33 14.36 0.54 -14.67
CA VAL A 33 15.41 0.02 -15.55
C VAL A 33 16.33 1.14 -16.01
N GLN A 34 15.78 2.30 -16.38
CA GLN A 34 16.56 3.46 -16.78
C GLN A 34 17.48 3.92 -15.65
N TRP A 35 16.95 4.16 -14.44
CA TRP A 35 17.75 4.61 -13.28
C TRP A 35 18.83 3.59 -12.89
N SER A 36 18.51 2.30 -12.99
CA SER A 36 19.47 1.21 -12.75
C SER A 36 20.64 1.27 -13.74
N ASN A 37 20.34 1.51 -15.03
CA ASN A 37 21.35 1.66 -16.07
C ASN A 37 22.16 2.96 -15.92
N GLU A 38 21.55 4.02 -15.41
CA GLU A 38 22.20 5.28 -15.01
C GLU A 38 23.06 5.15 -13.74
N LYS A 39 23.19 3.94 -13.17
CA LYS A 39 23.97 3.65 -11.95
C LYS A 39 23.49 4.44 -10.72
N MET A 40 22.20 4.74 -10.68
CA MET A 40 21.59 5.26 -9.47
C MET A 40 21.71 4.22 -8.34
N PRO A 41 22.05 4.62 -7.11
CA PRO A 41 22.14 3.70 -5.99
C PRO A 41 20.82 2.95 -5.76
N PRO A 42 20.83 1.63 -5.53
CA PRO A 42 19.62 0.82 -5.33
C PRO A 42 18.70 1.41 -4.25
N GLU A 43 19.26 1.92 -3.16
CA GLU A 43 18.52 2.48 -2.03
C GLU A 43 17.70 3.70 -2.46
N GLN A 44 18.23 4.53 -3.37
CA GLN A 44 17.49 5.71 -3.86
C GLN A 44 16.30 5.30 -4.74
N ILE A 45 16.45 4.25 -5.54
CA ILE A 45 15.35 3.69 -6.34
C ILE A 45 14.26 3.15 -5.40
N ILE A 46 14.68 2.37 -4.39
CA ILE A 46 13.79 1.81 -3.37
C ILE A 46 13.04 2.90 -2.61
N GLU A 47 13.71 3.98 -2.19
CA GLU A 47 13.06 5.09 -1.49
C GLU A 47 11.97 5.77 -2.34
N ARG A 48 12.17 5.89 -3.66
CA ARG A 48 11.12 6.40 -4.55
C ARG A 48 9.93 5.45 -4.66
N MET A 49 10.19 4.15 -4.72
CA MET A 49 9.13 3.14 -4.71
C MET A 49 8.34 3.16 -3.38
N LYS A 50 9.03 3.30 -2.24
CA LYS A 50 8.42 3.47 -0.90
C LYS A 50 7.56 4.71 -0.83
N ALA A 51 8.06 5.85 -1.31
CA ALA A 51 7.34 7.12 -1.29
C ALA A 51 6.00 7.04 -2.05
N ALA A 52 5.99 6.30 -3.18
CA ALA A 52 4.78 6.07 -3.96
C ALA A 52 3.91 4.90 -3.45
N ARG A 53 4.38 4.13 -2.45
CA ARG A 53 3.74 2.89 -1.97
C ARG A 53 3.40 1.92 -3.11
N ALA A 54 4.30 1.83 -4.10
CA ALA A 54 4.09 1.02 -5.28
C ALA A 54 4.24 -0.48 -4.97
N VAL A 55 3.38 -1.30 -5.58
CA VAL A 55 3.45 -2.77 -5.53
C VAL A 55 3.40 -3.31 -6.96
N TYR A 56 4.41 -4.09 -7.34
CA TYR A 56 4.53 -4.64 -8.69
C TYR A 56 4.23 -6.14 -8.66
N ARG A 57 3.15 -6.55 -9.33
CA ARG A 57 2.77 -7.97 -9.43
C ARG A 57 3.49 -8.63 -10.60
N LEU A 58 4.77 -8.92 -10.41
CA LEU A 58 5.63 -9.52 -11.42
C LEU A 58 5.78 -11.03 -11.18
N SER A 59 5.83 -11.80 -12.26
CA SER A 59 6.22 -13.21 -12.21
C SER A 59 7.72 -13.36 -11.96
N GLY A 60 8.15 -14.56 -11.57
CA GLY A 60 9.59 -14.86 -11.46
C GLY A 60 10.35 -14.70 -12.78
N SER A 61 9.72 -15.02 -13.92
CA SER A 61 10.33 -14.80 -15.24
C SER A 61 10.47 -13.32 -15.58
N GLN A 62 9.53 -12.47 -15.17
CA GLN A 62 9.62 -11.02 -15.34
C GLN A 62 10.72 -10.42 -14.45
N LEU A 63 10.87 -10.88 -13.20
CA LEU A 63 11.97 -10.45 -12.33
C LEU A 63 13.34 -10.84 -12.91
N ALA A 64 13.44 -12.05 -13.48
CA ALA A 64 14.65 -12.49 -14.17
C ALA A 64 14.96 -11.65 -15.42
N ASP A 65 13.95 -11.23 -16.18
CA ASP A 65 14.13 -10.30 -17.30
C ASP A 65 14.66 -8.94 -16.82
N LEU A 66 14.12 -8.39 -15.72
CA LEU A 66 14.60 -7.14 -15.15
C LEU A 66 16.05 -7.24 -14.66
N LYS A 67 16.44 -8.38 -14.07
CA LYS A 67 17.84 -8.65 -13.74
C LYS A 67 18.74 -8.58 -14.98
N ASN A 68 18.33 -9.22 -16.08
CA ASN A 68 19.07 -9.19 -17.34
C ASN A 68 19.14 -7.77 -17.94
N ARG A 69 18.13 -6.93 -17.69
CA ARG A 69 18.09 -5.51 -18.10
C ARG A 69 18.89 -4.57 -17.19
N GLY A 70 19.60 -5.12 -16.19
CA GLY A 70 20.53 -4.38 -15.34
C GLY A 70 19.96 -3.87 -14.03
N VAL A 71 18.75 -4.30 -13.63
CA VAL A 71 18.19 -3.95 -12.33
C VAL A 71 18.96 -4.67 -11.21
N PRO A 72 19.41 -3.96 -10.15
CA PRO A 72 20.11 -4.56 -9.00
C PRO A 72 19.25 -5.54 -8.22
N ASP A 73 19.88 -6.53 -7.59
CA ASP A 73 19.16 -7.57 -6.82
C ASP A 73 18.36 -6.95 -5.67
N GLU A 74 18.92 -5.93 -5.01
CA GLU A 74 18.28 -5.25 -3.87
C GLU A 74 16.94 -4.61 -4.27
N VAL A 75 16.85 -4.08 -5.50
CA VAL A 75 15.60 -3.51 -6.03
C VAL A 75 14.61 -4.62 -6.35
N LEU A 76 15.06 -5.73 -6.93
CA LEU A 76 14.22 -6.88 -7.27
C LEU A 76 13.67 -7.57 -6.01
N ASP A 77 14.51 -7.75 -5.00
CA ASP A 77 14.14 -8.30 -3.70
C ASP A 77 13.08 -7.40 -3.05
N TYR A 78 13.30 -6.09 -3.06
CA TYR A 78 12.30 -5.15 -2.54
C TYR A 78 10.95 -5.22 -3.30
N MET A 79 10.97 -5.34 -4.64
CA MET A 79 9.74 -5.56 -5.42
C MET A 79 9.01 -6.84 -5.00
N GLN A 80 9.75 -7.92 -4.76
CA GLN A 80 9.17 -9.20 -4.37
C GLN A 80 8.62 -9.18 -2.94
N GLU A 81 9.37 -8.63 -2.00
CA GLU A 81 8.97 -8.51 -0.59
C GLU A 81 7.70 -7.68 -0.45
N THR A 82 7.62 -6.53 -1.14
CA THR A 82 6.43 -5.68 -1.13
C THR A 82 5.21 -6.37 -1.72
N TYR A 83 5.37 -7.16 -2.79
CA TYR A 83 4.30 -7.97 -3.34
C TYR A 83 3.80 -9.03 -2.34
N ILE A 84 4.71 -9.79 -1.74
CA ILE A 84 4.37 -10.82 -0.74
C ILE A 84 3.66 -10.19 0.46
N ALA A 85 4.12 -9.03 0.93
CA ALA A 85 3.49 -8.31 2.03
C ALA A 85 2.05 -7.88 1.68
N ALA A 86 1.83 -7.40 0.45
CA ALA A 86 0.50 -7.01 -0.03
C ALA A 86 -0.46 -8.21 -0.10
N GLU A 87 -0.01 -9.36 -0.60
CA GLU A 87 -0.83 -10.57 -0.66
C GLU A 87 -1.16 -11.12 0.74
N ARG A 88 -0.19 -11.10 1.67
CA ARG A 88 -0.44 -11.48 3.07
C ARG A 88 -1.45 -10.56 3.74
N TRP A 89 -1.38 -9.26 3.46
CA TRP A 89 -2.34 -8.28 3.98
C TRP A 89 -3.75 -8.56 3.44
N GLU A 90 -3.89 -8.82 2.15
CA GLU A 90 -5.16 -9.19 1.53
C GLU A 90 -5.74 -10.47 2.16
N GLN A 91 -4.93 -11.51 2.34
CA GLN A 91 -5.34 -12.75 3.01
C GLN A 91 -5.81 -12.52 4.45
N HIS A 92 -5.11 -11.66 5.20
CA HIS A 92 -5.52 -11.28 6.55
C HIS A 92 -6.91 -10.61 6.55
N LEU A 93 -7.17 -9.72 5.58
CA LEU A 93 -8.45 -9.02 5.47
C LEU A 93 -9.56 -10.02 5.13
N GLN A 94 -9.33 -10.92 4.17
CA GLN A 94 -10.30 -11.95 3.81
C GLN A 94 -10.61 -12.87 4.98
N THR A 95 -9.59 -13.24 5.76
CA THR A 95 -9.77 -14.08 6.95
C THR A 95 -10.55 -13.34 8.04
N ARG A 96 -10.19 -12.08 8.32
CA ARG A 96 -10.91 -11.22 9.27
C ARG A 96 -12.36 -11.03 8.84
N ASP A 97 -12.59 -10.73 7.57
CA ASP A 97 -13.92 -10.52 7.02
C ASP A 97 -14.73 -11.81 7.05
N GLN A 98 -14.10 -12.96 6.74
CA GLN A 98 -14.72 -14.27 6.91
C GLN A 98 -15.19 -14.46 8.37
N TYR A 99 -14.34 -14.17 9.35
CA TYR A 99 -14.74 -14.25 10.77
C TYR A 99 -15.83 -13.24 11.14
N PHE A 100 -15.78 -12.03 10.58
CA PHE A 100 -16.76 -10.97 10.83
C PHE A 100 -18.14 -11.31 10.25
N PHE A 101 -18.20 -11.85 9.02
CA PHE A 101 -19.44 -12.14 8.31
C PHE A 101 -20.00 -13.54 8.60
N TYR A 102 -19.16 -14.56 8.79
CA TYR A 102 -19.59 -15.96 8.95
C TYR A 102 -19.35 -16.52 10.36
N GLY A 103 -18.70 -15.76 11.25
CA GLY A 103 -18.35 -16.22 12.59
C GLY A 103 -17.11 -17.13 12.61
N TRP A 104 -16.66 -17.48 13.82
CA TRP A 104 -15.57 -18.44 14.03
C TRP A 104 -16.08 -19.87 13.81
N PRO A 105 -15.29 -20.82 13.26
CA PRO A 105 -15.70 -22.23 13.17
C PRO A 105 -16.15 -22.74 14.54
N GLY A 106 -17.44 -23.03 14.68
CA GLY A 106 -18.06 -23.48 15.94
C GLY A 106 -18.82 -22.40 16.74
N TYR A 107 -18.88 -21.15 16.28
CA TYR A 107 -19.63 -20.07 16.92
C TYR A 107 -20.41 -19.23 15.89
N SER A 108 -21.73 -19.37 15.86
CA SER A 108 -22.62 -18.56 15.02
C SER A 108 -22.92 -17.21 15.70
N TYR A 109 -22.52 -16.09 15.08
CA TYR A 109 -22.92 -14.76 15.52
C TYR A 109 -24.38 -14.46 15.12
N PRO A 110 -25.18 -13.80 15.99
CA PRO A 110 -26.60 -13.54 15.72
C PRO A 110 -26.89 -12.50 14.61
N PHE A 111 -25.87 -11.85 14.04
CA PHE A 111 -26.05 -10.72 13.11
C PHE A 111 -25.70 -11.02 11.64
N GLY A 112 -25.29 -12.25 11.29
CA GLY A 112 -24.50 -12.53 10.07
C GLY A 112 -25.21 -13.05 8.81
N SER A 113 -26.53 -13.26 8.78
CA SER A 113 -27.12 -14.11 7.72
C SER A 113 -27.86 -13.39 6.58
N TYR A 114 -28.04 -12.07 6.62
CA TYR A 114 -28.93 -11.39 5.63
C TYR A 114 -28.24 -10.54 4.56
N TRP A 115 -26.92 -10.35 4.63
CA TRP A 115 -26.20 -9.51 3.67
C TRP A 115 -24.85 -10.10 3.28
N VAL A 116 -24.85 -11.23 2.57
CA VAL A 116 -23.61 -11.71 1.95
C VAL A 116 -23.86 -12.08 0.49
N HIS A 117 -23.59 -11.13 -0.40
CA HIS A 117 -23.31 -11.42 -1.80
C HIS A 117 -21.79 -11.43 -1.98
N PRO A 118 -21.18 -12.61 -2.23
CA PRO A 118 -19.75 -12.68 -2.44
C PRO A 118 -19.39 -12.06 -3.80
N TYR A 119 -18.33 -11.25 -3.83
CA TYR A 119 -17.66 -10.89 -5.07
C TYR A 119 -17.13 -12.18 -5.72
N ARG A 120 -17.91 -12.79 -6.61
CA ARG A 120 -17.41 -13.79 -7.55
C ARG A 120 -16.47 -13.08 -8.52
N ARG A 121 -15.16 -13.27 -8.34
CA ARG A 121 -14.16 -12.93 -9.35
C ARG A 121 -14.15 -14.09 -10.37
N TRP A 122 -14.54 -13.78 -11.61
CA TRP A 122 -14.45 -14.68 -12.78
C TRP A 122 -13.00 -14.82 -13.22
#